data_AF-A0A2V8DUI7-F1
#
_entry.id   AF-A0A2V8DUI7-F1
#
_cell.length_a   1.000
_cell.length_b   1.000
_cell.length_c   1.000
_cell.angle_alpha   90.00
_cell.angle_beta   90.00
_cell.angle_gamma   90.00
#
_symmetry.space_group_name_H-M   'P 1'
#
loop_
_entity.id
_entity.type
_entity.pdbx_description
1 polymer ?
#
loop_
_entity_poly.entity_id
_entity_poly.type
_entity_poly.pdbx_seq_one_letter_code
_entity_poly.pdbx_strand_id
1 'polypeptide(L)'
;MPGDTGGDFYRDNIANCNQTLMHAFDLIIQEPGDKSGPTIQGIDMLIAKDPGAYWEPLPGCNCVKGSAFSTSPRVFPIPMYDPNYYAEGKKNGRVADFKIANFLGFFPDHTQRNAIWGRITNVTGTVDRTAGAAPVNAFPTAIRLVQ
;
A
#
# COMPACT_ATOMS: atom_id res chain seq x y z
N MET A 1 -3.32 -1.23 -18.17
CA MET A 1 -2.41 -2.34 -18.52
C MET A 1 -1.08 -2.13 -17.80
N PRO A 2 -0.23 -3.16 -17.63
CA PRO A 2 1.16 -2.94 -17.21
C PRO A 2 1.80 -1.98 -18.23
N GLY A 3 2.06 -0.74 -17.82
CA GLY A 3 2.56 0.33 -18.70
C GLY A 3 1.67 1.56 -18.90
N ASP A 4 0.47 1.63 -18.30
CA ASP A 4 -0.32 2.87 -18.35
C ASP A 4 0.17 3.87 -17.29
N THR A 5 0.95 4.86 -17.70
CA THR A 5 1.45 5.95 -16.85
C THR A 5 0.49 7.14 -16.89
N GLY A 6 0.06 7.66 -15.74
CA GLY A 6 -0.83 8.84 -15.69
C GLY A 6 -1.50 9.07 -14.33
N GLY A 7 -1.96 10.31 -14.09
CA GLY A 7 -2.67 10.65 -12.84
C GLY A 7 -3.97 9.86 -12.65
N ASP A 8 -4.70 9.62 -13.74
CA ASP A 8 -5.96 8.87 -13.71
C ASP A 8 -5.75 7.39 -13.38
N PHE A 9 -4.76 6.74 -14.00
CA PHE A 9 -4.41 5.35 -13.71
C PHE A 9 -3.93 5.18 -12.27
N TYR A 10 -3.11 6.12 -11.78
CA TYR A 10 -2.67 6.14 -10.40
C TYR A 10 -3.84 6.28 -9.41
N ARG A 11 -4.77 7.20 -9.68
CA ARG A 11 -6.01 7.35 -8.88
C ARG A 11 -6.84 6.07 -8.89
N ASP A 12 -7.04 5.47 -10.06
CA ASP A 12 -7.87 4.28 -10.21
C ASP A 12 -7.25 3.07 -9.51
N ASN A 13 -5.92 2.96 -9.47
CA ASN A 13 -5.22 1.93 -8.69
C ASN A 13 -5.47 2.08 -7.18
N ILE A 14 -5.53 3.31 -6.67
CA ILE A 14 -5.88 3.57 -5.26
C ILE A 14 -7.34 3.18 -5.02
N ALA A 15 -8.25 3.59 -5.90
CA ALA A 15 -9.67 3.35 -5.72
C ALA A 15 -10.04 1.86 -5.89
N ASN A 16 -9.41 1.13 -6.81
CA ASN A 16 -9.84 -0.20 -7.27
C ASN A 16 -8.88 -1.34 -6.94
N CYS A 17 -7.82 -1.08 -6.16
CA CYS A 17 -6.74 -2.01 -5.83
C CYS A 17 -5.88 -2.37 -7.07
N ASN A 18 -4.57 -2.18 -6.93
CA ASN A 18 -3.60 -2.65 -7.91
C ASN A 18 -3.37 -4.16 -7.73
N GLN A 19 -3.64 -4.96 -8.77
CA GLN A 19 -3.45 -6.42 -8.74
C GLN A 19 -1.99 -6.87 -8.95
N THR A 20 -1.07 -5.93 -9.17
CA THR A 20 0.36 -6.23 -9.29
C THR A 20 0.88 -6.77 -7.97
N LEU A 21 1.41 -7.98 -7.99
CA LEU A 21 2.13 -8.55 -6.84
C LEU A 21 3.48 -7.81 -6.72
N MET A 22 3.74 -7.28 -5.53
CA MET A 22 5.01 -6.65 -5.18
C MET A 22 5.71 -7.52 -4.16
N HIS A 23 6.97 -7.86 -4.42
CA HIS A 23 7.80 -8.66 -3.53
C HIS A 23 8.74 -7.75 -2.73
N ALA A 24 9.17 -8.25 -1.57
CA ALA A 24 10.23 -7.56 -0.82
C ALA A 24 11.50 -7.46 -1.69
N PHE A 25 12.18 -6.32 -1.60
CA PHE A 25 13.38 -5.97 -2.37
C PHE A 25 13.18 -5.69 -3.86
N ASP A 26 11.96 -5.71 -4.37
CA ASP A 26 11.66 -5.22 -5.71
C ASP A 26 12.09 -3.76 -5.88
N LEU A 27 12.45 -3.41 -7.11
CA LEU A 27 12.73 -2.05 -7.53
C LEU A 27 11.47 -1.46 -8.17
N ILE A 28 10.99 -0.33 -7.63
CA ILE A 28 9.85 0.41 -8.18
C ILE A 28 10.35 1.73 -8.75
N ILE A 29 9.95 2.02 -9.99
CA ILE A 29 10.22 3.30 -10.65
C ILE A 29 9.24 4.35 -10.13
N GLN A 30 9.74 5.54 -9.81
CA GLN A 30 8.89 6.67 -9.44
C GLN A 30 8.18 7.24 -10.67
N GLU A 31 6.84 7.28 -10.63
CA GLU A 31 6.04 8.03 -11.60
C GLU A 31 6.35 9.54 -11.48
N PRO A 32 6.76 10.22 -12.57
CA PRO A 32 7.06 11.65 -12.51
C PRO A 32 5.79 12.49 -12.31
N GLY A 33 5.97 13.69 -11.75
CA GLY A 33 4.93 14.71 -11.53
C GLY A 33 4.34 14.71 -10.12
N ASP A 34 3.64 15.80 -9.77
CA ASP A 34 2.93 15.88 -8.48
C ASP A 34 1.68 14.98 -8.52
N LYS A 35 1.63 14.01 -7.61
CA LYS A 35 0.52 13.07 -7.45
C LYS A 35 -0.39 13.41 -6.28
N SER A 36 -0.22 14.57 -5.64
CA SER A 36 -1.01 14.99 -4.47
C SER A 36 -2.52 14.97 -4.75
N GLY A 37 -2.98 15.62 -5.82
CA GLY A 37 -4.39 15.67 -6.22
C GLY A 37 -4.99 14.29 -6.52
N PRO A 38 -4.41 13.51 -7.46
CA PRO A 38 -4.86 12.14 -7.73
C PRO A 38 -4.84 11.22 -6.51
N THR A 39 -3.92 11.43 -5.56
CA THR A 39 -3.87 10.66 -4.31
C THR A 39 -5.10 10.95 -3.45
N ILE A 40 -5.42 12.23 -3.22
CA ILE A 40 -6.60 12.62 -2.42
C ILE A 40 -7.89 12.10 -3.06
N GLN A 41 -8.06 12.31 -4.36
CA GLN A 41 -9.23 11.80 -5.09
C GLN A 41 -9.36 10.27 -4.98
N GLY A 42 -8.26 9.54 -5.12
CA GLY A 42 -8.25 8.08 -5.01
C GLY A 42 -8.64 7.61 -3.61
N ILE A 43 -8.15 8.29 -2.57
CA ILE A 43 -8.50 7.98 -1.19
C ILE A 43 -9.96 8.32 -0.88
N ASP A 44 -10.47 9.46 -1.36
CA ASP A 44 -11.88 9.81 -1.21
C ASP A 44 -12.79 8.77 -1.90
N MET A 45 -12.41 8.30 -3.08
CA MET A 45 -13.10 7.19 -3.76
C MET A 45 -13.03 5.88 -2.95
N LEU A 46 -11.89 5.60 -2.31
CA LEU A 46 -11.72 4.42 -1.46
C LEU A 46 -12.57 4.49 -0.19
N ILE A 47 -12.67 5.68 0.42
CA ILE A 47 -13.56 5.94 1.57
C ILE A 47 -15.02 5.78 1.14
N ALA A 48 -15.40 6.32 -0.02
CA ALA A 48 -16.76 6.23 -0.55
C ALA A 48 -17.20 4.79 -0.87
N LYS A 49 -16.26 3.87 -1.13
CA LYS A 49 -16.55 2.44 -1.33
C LYS A 49 -16.95 1.71 -0.06
N ASP A 50 -16.46 2.16 1.08
CA ASP A 50 -16.77 1.57 2.38
C ASP A 50 -17.10 2.67 3.40
N PRO A 51 -18.22 3.39 3.19
CA PRO A 51 -18.52 4.60 3.95
C PRO A 51 -18.96 4.30 5.39
N GLY A 52 -19.43 3.07 5.64
CA GLY A 52 -19.77 2.59 6.99
C GLY A 52 -18.56 2.23 7.84
N ALA A 53 -17.37 2.05 7.22
CA ALA A 53 -16.18 1.66 7.95
C ALA A 53 -15.63 2.82 8.80
N TYR A 54 -15.36 2.52 10.07
CA TYR A 54 -14.71 3.42 11.00
C TYR A 54 -13.68 2.66 11.85
N TRP A 55 -12.73 3.38 12.43
CA TRP A 55 -11.79 2.81 13.39
C TRP A 55 -12.42 2.77 14.79
N GLU A 56 -12.49 1.59 15.40
CA GLU A 56 -12.91 1.43 16.79
C GLU A 56 -11.69 1.46 17.72
N PRO A 57 -11.45 2.54 18.49
CA PRO A 57 -10.29 2.65 19.38
C PRO A 57 -10.45 1.80 20.65
N LEU A 58 -9.37 1.65 21.41
CA LEU A 58 -9.43 1.08 22.75
C LEU A 58 -10.38 1.87 23.67
N PRO A 59 -11.14 1.20 24.58
CA PRO A 59 -11.04 -0.21 24.96
C PRO A 59 -11.77 -1.21 24.04
N GLY A 60 -12.27 -0.76 22.87
CA GLY A 60 -12.82 -1.65 21.84
C GLY A 60 -11.76 -2.53 21.16
N CYS A 61 -12.04 -3.01 19.95
CA CYS A 61 -11.16 -3.99 19.30
C CYS A 61 -9.82 -3.43 18.78
N ASN A 62 -9.63 -2.10 18.75
CA ASN A 62 -8.52 -1.45 18.06
C ASN A 62 -8.40 -1.91 16.59
N CYS A 63 -9.53 -1.90 15.89
CA CYS A 63 -9.69 -2.49 14.57
C CYS A 63 -10.75 -1.74 13.73
N VAL A 64 -10.89 -2.08 12.45
CA VAL A 64 -11.94 -1.52 11.58
C VAL A 64 -13.29 -2.19 11.89
N LYS A 65 -14.33 -1.37 12.07
CA LYS A 65 -15.73 -1.78 12.31
C LYS A 65 -16.66 -1.08 11.33
N GLY A 66 -17.89 -1.59 11.20
CA GLY A 66 -18.93 -1.01 10.34
C GLY A 66 -18.72 -1.21 8.83
N SER A 67 -17.67 -1.94 8.44
CA SER A 67 -17.41 -2.27 7.04
C SER A 67 -18.49 -3.22 6.48
N ALA A 68 -18.89 -2.99 5.24
CA ALA A 68 -19.76 -3.91 4.50
C ALA A 68 -19.02 -5.14 3.95
N PHE A 69 -17.69 -5.18 4.10
CA PHE A 69 -16.81 -6.22 3.56
C PHE A 69 -16.23 -7.07 4.69
N SER A 70 -15.89 -8.33 4.40
CA SER A 70 -15.19 -9.21 5.35
C SER A 70 -13.81 -8.64 5.75
N THR A 71 -13.16 -7.95 4.81
CA THR A 71 -11.98 -7.13 5.05
C THR A 71 -12.22 -5.80 4.34
N SER A 72 -12.17 -4.71 5.10
CA SER A 72 -12.41 -3.38 4.54
C SER A 72 -11.40 -3.08 3.43
N PRO A 73 -11.83 -2.66 2.23
CA PRO A 73 -10.92 -2.26 1.15
C PRO A 73 -10.09 -1.02 1.53
N ARG A 74 -10.50 -0.28 2.57
CA ARG A 74 -9.75 0.86 3.11
C ARG A 74 -8.49 0.43 3.85
N VAL A 75 -8.33 -0.84 4.20
CA VAL A 75 -7.07 -1.36 4.75
C VAL A 75 -6.18 -1.82 3.61
N PHE A 76 -5.10 -1.08 3.33
CA PHE A 76 -4.19 -1.40 2.23
C PHE A 76 -2.70 -1.33 2.65
N PRO A 77 -1.81 -2.08 1.97
CA PRO A 77 -0.38 -2.02 2.22
C PRO A 77 0.24 -0.80 1.52
N ILE A 78 1.13 -0.10 2.22
CA ILE A 78 2.01 0.94 1.68
C ILE A 78 3.42 0.37 1.61
N PRO A 79 4.03 0.22 0.41
CA PRO A 79 5.42 -0.19 0.30
C PRO A 79 6.33 0.91 0.86
N MET A 80 7.22 0.52 1.76
CA MET A 80 8.28 1.35 2.32
C MET A 80 9.56 1.12 1.54
N TYR A 81 10.34 2.17 1.28
CA TYR A 81 11.59 2.08 0.54
C TYR A 81 12.82 2.15 1.45
N ASP A 82 13.96 1.63 0.97
CA ASP A 82 15.27 1.79 1.61
C ASP A 82 15.81 3.22 1.37
N PRO A 83 15.90 4.07 2.42
CA PRO A 83 16.33 5.46 2.27
C PRO A 83 17.81 5.58 1.92
N ASN A 84 18.66 4.64 2.34
CA ASN A 84 20.09 4.66 2.02
C ASN A 84 20.30 4.34 0.54
N TYR A 85 19.64 3.29 0.05
CA TYR A 85 19.66 2.93 -1.37
C TYR A 85 19.21 4.10 -2.25
N TYR A 86 18.11 4.76 -1.87
CA TYR A 86 17.60 5.92 -2.60
C TYR A 86 18.59 7.10 -2.59
N ALA A 87 19.14 7.43 -1.42
CA ALA A 87 20.07 8.56 -1.27
C ALA A 87 21.36 8.35 -2.06
N GLU A 88 21.93 7.14 -2.06
CA GLU A 88 23.10 6.79 -2.86
C GLU A 88 22.81 6.83 -4.36
N GLY A 89 21.67 6.28 -4.78
CA GLY A 89 21.23 6.33 -6.18
C GLY A 89 21.09 7.76 -6.71
N LYS A 90 20.46 8.65 -5.93
CA LYS A 90 20.34 10.08 -6.27
C LYS A 90 21.68 10.79 -6.35
N LYS A 91 22.58 10.55 -5.38
CA LYS A 91 23.94 11.15 -5.38
C LYS A 91 24.75 10.79 -6.62
N ASN A 92 24.53 9.59 -7.18
CA ASN A 92 25.23 9.09 -8.34
C ASN A 92 24.54 9.38 -9.69
N GLY A 93 23.53 10.28 -9.71
CA GLY A 93 22.91 10.77 -10.94
C GLY A 93 21.97 9.78 -11.66
N ARG A 94 21.58 8.68 -11.01
CA ARG A 94 20.54 7.77 -11.55
C ARG A 94 19.15 8.31 -11.23
N VAL A 95 18.18 8.02 -12.11
CA VAL A 95 16.77 7.98 -11.73
C VAL A 95 16.69 6.96 -10.59
N ALA A 96 16.60 7.44 -9.34
CA ALA A 96 16.70 6.57 -8.19
C ALA A 96 15.42 5.75 -8.05
N ASP A 97 15.53 4.46 -8.35
CA ASP A 97 14.49 3.48 -8.06
C ASP A 97 14.29 3.36 -6.54
N PHE A 98 13.06 3.07 -6.16
CA PHE A 98 12.73 2.71 -4.78
C PHE A 98 12.89 1.21 -4.60
N LYS A 99 13.89 0.80 -3.82
CA LYS A 99 14.00 -0.58 -3.35
C LYS A 99 13.04 -0.80 -2.19
N ILE A 100 12.07 -1.71 -2.34
CA ILE A 100 11.13 -2.04 -1.27
C ILE A 100 11.89 -2.67 -0.10
N ALA A 101 11.78 -2.07 1.08
CA ALA A 101 12.36 -2.56 2.32
C ALA A 101 11.33 -3.27 3.20
N ASN A 102 10.07 -2.82 3.19
CA ASN A 102 9.00 -3.40 4.00
C ASN A 102 7.61 -2.94 3.50
N PHE A 103 6.54 -3.41 4.15
CA PHE A 103 5.17 -2.95 3.94
C PHE A 103 4.54 -2.48 5.24
N LEU A 104 3.76 -1.39 5.16
CA LEU A 104 3.01 -0.82 6.26
C LEU A 104 1.51 -0.90 5.97
N GLY A 105 0.71 -1.51 6.85
CA GLY A 105 -0.74 -1.45 6.71
C GLY A 105 -1.27 -0.08 7.14
N PHE A 106 -2.20 0.47 6.36
CA PHE A 106 -2.81 1.76 6.64
C PHE A 106 -4.32 1.73 6.40
N PHE A 107 -5.06 2.42 7.28
CA PHE A 107 -6.48 2.67 7.16
C PHE A 107 -6.73 4.19 7.10
N PRO A 108 -7.20 4.75 5.97
CA PRO A 108 -7.59 6.15 5.88
C PRO A 108 -8.95 6.35 6.54
N ASP A 109 -9.05 7.34 7.41
CA ASP A 109 -10.27 7.75 8.10
C ASP A 109 -10.99 8.85 7.31
N HIS A 110 -10.29 9.95 7.02
CA HIS A 110 -10.77 11.06 6.23
C HIS A 110 -9.62 11.80 5.53
N THR A 111 -9.95 12.56 4.49
CA THR A 111 -9.04 13.54 3.90
C THR A 111 -9.34 14.92 4.47
N GLN A 112 -8.31 15.74 4.66
CA GLN A 112 -8.48 17.13 5.05
C GLN A 112 -7.44 17.98 4.30
N ARG A 113 -7.93 18.83 3.39
CA ARG A 113 -7.06 19.59 2.47
C ARG A 113 -6.18 18.62 1.67
N ASN A 114 -4.85 18.71 1.80
CA ASN A 114 -3.89 17.85 1.12
C ASN A 114 -3.29 16.78 2.06
N ALA A 115 -4.00 16.42 3.14
CA ALA A 115 -3.57 15.41 4.09
C ALA A 115 -4.57 14.27 4.18
N ILE A 116 -4.06 13.06 4.41
CA ILE A 116 -4.84 11.87 4.69
C ILE A 116 -4.65 11.53 6.16
N TRP A 117 -5.73 11.57 6.92
CA TRP A 117 -5.75 11.14 8.31
C TRP A 117 -6.13 9.68 8.39
N GLY A 118 -5.47 8.92 9.25
CA GLY A 118 -5.72 7.49 9.35
C GLY A 118 -4.98 6.81 10.50
N ARG A 119 -4.90 5.49 10.39
CA ARG A 119 -4.30 4.60 11.40
C ARG A 119 -3.34 3.64 10.73
N ILE A 120 -2.16 3.50 11.33
CA ILE A 120 -1.27 2.37 11.02
C ILE A 120 -1.90 1.12 11.63
N THR A 121 -1.99 0.06 10.84
CA THR A 121 -2.60 -1.19 11.24
C THR A 121 -1.88 -2.37 10.59
N ASN A 122 -2.26 -3.59 10.97
CA ASN A 122 -1.81 -4.79 10.30
C ASN A 122 -2.50 -4.92 8.95
N VAL A 123 -1.75 -5.40 7.96
CA VAL A 123 -2.27 -5.79 6.64
C VAL A 123 -1.81 -7.21 6.34
N THR A 124 -2.67 -7.98 5.67
CA THR A 124 -2.34 -9.36 5.29
C THR A 124 -1.59 -9.37 3.98
N GLY A 125 -0.47 -10.10 3.93
CA GLY A 125 0.25 -10.36 2.70
C GLY A 125 -0.49 -11.36 1.80
N THR A 126 -0.21 -11.31 0.51
CA THR A 126 -0.73 -12.29 -0.45
C THR A 126 0.32 -13.36 -0.75
N VAL A 127 -0.13 -14.58 -1.05
CA VAL A 127 0.76 -15.66 -1.48
C VAL A 127 0.91 -15.60 -2.99
N ASP A 128 2.14 -15.43 -3.46
CA ASP A 128 2.46 -15.61 -4.88
C ASP A 128 2.57 -17.11 -5.20
N ARG A 129 1.56 -17.64 -5.90
CA ARG A 129 1.52 -19.05 -6.33
C ARG A 129 2.46 -19.36 -7.49
N THR A 130 3.04 -18.34 -8.10
CA THR A 130 3.92 -18.45 -9.28
C THR A 130 5.40 -18.25 -8.96
N ALA A 131 5.74 -17.93 -7.71
CA ALA A 131 7.11 -17.64 -7.25
C ALA A 131 8.11 -18.82 -7.35
N GLY A 132 7.69 -19.97 -7.88
CA GLY A 132 8.53 -21.16 -8.00
C GLY A 132 8.82 -21.81 -6.65
N ALA A 133 9.81 -22.71 -6.61
CA ALA A 133 10.25 -23.32 -5.37
C ALA A 133 10.94 -22.29 -4.47
N ALA A 134 10.68 -22.34 -3.17
CA ALA A 134 11.39 -21.51 -2.21
C ALA A 134 12.91 -21.74 -2.34
N PRO A 135 13.75 -20.68 -2.36
CA PRO A 135 15.19 -20.84 -2.42
C PRO A 135 15.70 -21.76 -1.32
N VAL A 136 16.74 -22.54 -1.62
CA VAL A 136 17.38 -23.41 -0.63
C VAL A 136 17.92 -22.50 0.49
N ASN A 137 17.46 -22.73 1.73
CA ASN A 137 17.71 -21.88 2.92
C ASN A 137 16.84 -20.62 3.07
N ALA A 138 15.77 -20.46 2.29
CA ALA A 138 14.77 -19.42 2.58
C ALA A 138 14.01 -19.78 3.86
N PHE A 139 14.13 -18.92 4.88
CA PHE A 139 13.38 -19.05 6.12
C PHE A 139 12.23 -18.02 6.12
N PRO A 140 10.99 -18.44 6.39
CA PRO A 140 9.88 -17.49 6.52
C PRO A 140 10.16 -16.54 7.69
N THR A 141 10.14 -15.24 7.43
CA THR A 141 10.40 -14.21 8.44
C THR A 141 9.18 -13.91 9.31
N ALA A 142 7.96 -14.08 8.76
CA ALA A 142 6.71 -14.05 9.51
C ALA A 142 5.60 -14.80 8.75
N ILE A 143 4.92 -15.73 9.43
CA ILE A 143 3.69 -16.36 8.93
C ILE A 143 2.59 -16.04 9.92
N ARG A 144 1.54 -15.35 9.47
CA ARG A 144 0.31 -15.13 10.24
C ARG A 144 -0.84 -15.81 9.52
N LEU A 145 -1.35 -16.88 10.11
CA LEU A 145 -2.61 -17.47 9.69
C LEU A 145 -3.74 -16.51 10.11
N VAL A 146 -4.51 -16.04 9.14
CA VAL A 146 -5.74 -15.30 9.38
C VAL A 146 -6.89 -16.29 9.24
N GLN A 147 -7.74 -16.35 10.27
CA GLN A 147 -8.95 -17.15 10.31
C GLN A 147 -10.15 -16.29 9.94
#